data_AF-A0A7Y5ZWY3-F1
#
_entry.id   AF-A0A7Y5ZWY3-F1
#
_cell.length_a   1.000
_cell.length_b   1.000
_cell.length_c   1.000
_cell.angle_alpha   90.00
_cell.angle_beta   90.00
_cell.angle_gamma   90.00
#
_symmetry.space_group_name_H-M   'P 1'
#
loop_
_entity.id
_entity.type
_entity.pdbx_description
1 polymer ?
#
loop_
_entity_poly.entity_id
_entity_poly.type
_entity_poly.pdbx_seq_one_letter_code
_entity_poly.pdbx_strand_id
1 'polypeptide(L)' 'MTETTLRYDAPASAWTEALPLGNGRIGAMVFGGVAVERLQL' A
#
# COMPACT_ATOMS: atom_id res chain seq x y z
N MET A 1 -9.70 -0.47 22.95
CA MET A 1 -9.74 -0.38 21.48
C MET A 1 -8.39 -0.87 20.99
N THR A 2 -8.32 -2.04 20.39
CA THR A 2 -7.07 -2.60 19.86
C THR A 2 -6.99 -2.26 18.38
N GLU A 3 -5.93 -1.55 17.99
CA GLU A 3 -5.68 -1.18 16.59
C GLU A 3 -4.87 -2.29 15.91
N THR A 4 -5.36 -2.77 14.76
CA THR A 4 -4.65 -3.75 13.95
C THR A 4 -4.00 -3.02 12.77
N THR A 5 -2.70 -2.84 12.85
CA THR A 5 -1.93 -2.06 11.87
C THR A 5 -0.86 -2.93 11.23
N LEU A 6 -0.74 -2.84 9.90
CA LEU A 6 0.39 -3.37 9.14
C LEU A 6 1.36 -2.20 8.88
N ARG A 7 2.63 -2.35 9.28
CA ARG A 7 3.66 -1.32 9.15
C ARG A 7 4.95 -1.95 8.63
N TYR A 8 5.63 -1.23 7.75
CA TYR A 8 6.89 -1.62 7.12
C TYR A 8 7.87 -0.45 7.18
N ASP A 9 9.16 -0.76 7.26
CA ASP A 9 10.21 0.24 7.48
C ASP A 9 10.80 0.80 6.18
N ALA A 10 10.31 0.34 5.03
CA ALA A 10 10.77 0.74 3.70
C ALA A 10 9.61 0.71 2.68
N PRO A 11 9.69 1.50 1.58
CA PRO A 11 8.74 1.44 0.48
C PRO A 11 8.82 0.11 -0.27
N ALA A 12 7.70 -0.31 -0.86
CA ALA A 12 7.63 -1.49 -1.72
C ALA A 12 8.43 -1.28 -3.01
N SER A 13 9.22 -2.28 -3.38
CA SER A 13 10.01 -2.30 -4.63
C SER A 13 9.33 -3.16 -5.70
N ALA A 14 8.54 -4.15 -5.30
CA ALA A 14 7.76 -5.03 -6.15
C ALA A 14 6.25 -4.96 -5.82
N TRP A 15 5.41 -5.35 -6.79
CA TRP A 15 3.94 -5.33 -6.63
C TRP A 15 3.46 -6.19 -5.46
N THR A 16 4.11 -7.33 -5.21
CA THR A 16 3.79 -8.24 -4.11
C THR A 16 4.10 -7.67 -2.73
N GLU A 17 4.87 -6.59 -2.65
CA GLU A 17 5.25 -5.92 -1.40
C GLU A 17 4.35 -4.72 -1.09
N ALA A 18 3.53 -4.28 -2.06
CA ALA A 18 2.64 -3.13 -1.93
C ALA A 18 1.39 -3.47 -1.13
N LEU A 19 0.82 -2.46 -0.45
CA LEU A 19 -0.36 -2.64 0.40
C LEU A 19 -1.65 -2.52 -0.40
N PRO A 20 -2.54 -3.52 -0.37
CA PRO A 20 -3.81 -3.47 -1.07
C PRO A 20 -4.83 -2.65 -0.29
N LEU A 21 -5.48 -1.71 -0.97
CA LEU A 21 -6.65 -0.98 -0.49
C LEU A 21 -7.81 -1.19 -1.45
N GLY A 22 -9.03 -1.37 -0.95
CA GLY A 22 -10.19 -1.48 -1.82
C GLY A 22 -11.51 -1.37 -1.07
N ASN A 23 -12.56 -0.98 -1.80
CA ASN A 23 -13.93 -0.85 -1.30
C ASN A 23 -14.91 -1.83 -1.98
N GLY A 24 -14.38 -2.88 -2.62
CA GLY A 24 -15.15 -3.89 -3.36
C GLY A 24 -15.55 -3.48 -4.78
N ARG A 25 -15.46 -2.20 -5.16
CA ARG A 25 -15.68 -1.71 -6.53
C ARG A 25 -14.38 -1.30 -7.20
N ILE A 26 -13.45 -0.72 -6.43
CA ILE A 26 -12.15 -0.25 -6.90
C ILE A 26 -11.08 -0.78 -5.94
N GLY A 27 -9.94 -1.16 -6.50
CA GLY A 27 -8.73 -1.53 -5.78
C GLY A 27 -7.59 -0.56 -6.10
N ALA A 28 -6.64 -0.45 -5.18
CA ALA A 28 -5.39 0.27 -5.38
C ALA A 28 -4.26 -0.46 -4.65
N MET A 29 -3.06 -0.37 -5.22
CA MET A 29 -1.84 -0.85 -4.59
C MET A 29 -0.98 0.35 -4.19
N VAL A 30 -0.63 0.44 -2.91
CA VAL A 30 0.15 1.54 -2.33
C VAL A 30 1.60 1.09 -2.12
N PHE A 31 2.54 1.80 -2.74
CA PHE A 31 3.97 1.44 -2.68
C PHE A 31 4.74 2.24 -1.62
N GLY A 32 4.26 3.43 -1.23
CA GLY A 32 4.85 4.22 -0.13
C GLY A 32 6.17 4.91 -0.49
N GLY A 33 6.43 5.14 -1.78
CA GLY A 33 7.66 5.78 -2.27
C GLY A 33 7.74 7.27 -1.89
N VAL A 34 8.77 7.66 -1.14
CA VAL A 34 8.90 9.01 -0.55
C VAL A 34 9.04 10.15 -1.59
N ALA A 35 9.71 9.91 -2.71
CA ALA A 35 9.95 10.93 -3.75
C ALA A 35 8.91 10.93 -4.88
N VAL A 36 8.37 9.76 -5.22
CA VAL A 36 7.35 9.56 -6.25
C VAL A 36 6.45 8.42 -5.77
N GLU A 37 5.21 8.76 -5.42
CA GLU A 37 4.19 7.77 -5.07
C GLU A 37 3.62 7.16 -6.37
N ARG A 38 3.40 5.84 -6.38
CA ARG A 38 2.76 5.13 -7.49
C ARG A 38 1.50 4.43 -6.99
N LEU A 39 0.36 5.04 -7.26
CA LEU A 39 -0.96 4.42 -7.09
C LEU A 39 -1.33 3.74 -8.41
N GLN A 40 -1.40 2.40 -8.41
CA GLN A 40 -1.88 1.63 -9.56
C GLN A 40 -3.33 1.18 -9.32
N LEU A 41 -4.22 1.54 -10.26
CA LEU A 41 -5.66 1.23 -10.29
C LEU A 41 -5.95 -0.12 -10.95
#